data_AF-A0A538FL43-F1
#
_entry.id   AF-A0A538FL43-F1
#
_cell.length_a   1.000
_cell.length_b   1.000
_cell.length_c   1.000
_cell.angle_alpha   90.00
_cell.angle_beta   90.00
_cell.angle_gamma   90.00
#
_symmetry.space_group_name_H-M   'P 1'
#
loop_
_entity.id
_entity.type
_entity.pdbx_description
1 polymer ?
#
loop_
_entity_poly.entity_id
_entity_poly.type
_entity_poly.pdbx_seq_one_letter_code
_entity_poly.pdbx_strand_id
1 'polypeptide(L)' 'MILENGVIRTMEPSLPTARGLAIAGEWIAGGVGTHETALASPDRVDVGGRCVVPGFTDSHVHFPTWA' A
#
# COMPACT_ATOMS: atom_id res chain seq x y z
N MET A 1 -6.32 -3.23 7.94
CA MET A 1 -5.94 -1.81 7.77
C MET A 1 -6.30 -1.36 6.36
N ILE A 2 -6.69 -0.09 6.18
CA ILE A 2 -6.90 0.53 4.87
C ILE A 2 -6.03 1.79 4.78
N LEU A 3 -5.18 1.86 3.76
CA LEU A 3 -4.54 3.11 3.33
C LEU A 3 -5.51 3.83 2.38
N GLU A 4 -5.76 5.11 2.58
CA GLU A 4 -6.71 5.85 1.75
C GLU A 4 -6.25 7.27 1.43
N ASN A 5 -6.95 7.91 0.49
CA ASN A 5 -6.68 9.27 0.04
C ASN A 5 -5.23 9.41 -0.50
N GLY A 6 -4.73 8.37 -1.17
CA GLY A 6 -3.37 8.32 -1.68
C GLY A 6 -3.28 8.13 -3.19
N VAL A 7 -2.04 8.19 -3.69
CA VAL A 7 -1.67 7.65 -5.00
C VAL A 7 -0.87 6.37 -4.75
N ILE A 8 -1.49 5.21 -4.95
CA ILE A 8 -0.87 3.92 -4.67
C ILE A 8 -0.36 3.34 -5.98
N ARG A 9 0.95 3.18 -6.12
CA ARG A 9 1.60 2.65 -7.31
C ARG A 9 1.85 1.15 -7.11
N THR A 10 1.03 0.30 -7.73
CA THR A 10 1.05 -1.16 -7.48
C THR A 10 2.17 -1.91 -8.20
N MET A 11 2.75 -1.30 -9.25
CA MET A 11 3.62 -1.95 -10.25
C MET A 11 2.96 -3.07 -11.08
N GLU A 12 1.66 -3.33 -10.91
CA GLU A 12 0.88 -4.27 -11.71
C GLU A 12 0.37 -3.56 -12.98
N PRO A 13 0.75 -4.00 -14.21
CA PRO A 13 0.35 -3.33 -15.45
C PRO A 13 -1.16 -3.19 -15.65
N SER A 14 -1.96 -4.16 -15.17
CA SER A 14 -3.41 -4.13 -15.28
C SER A 14 -4.11 -3.24 -14.24
N LEU A 15 -3.41 -2.85 -13.17
CA LEU A 15 -3.91 -1.96 -12.12
C LEU A 15 -2.80 -1.01 -11.65
N PRO A 16 -2.23 -0.16 -12.51
CA PRO A 16 -0.97 0.55 -12.22
C PRO A 16 -1.09 1.60 -11.11
N THR A 17 -2.31 2.02 -10.78
CA THR A 17 -2.61 2.97 -9.72
C THR A 17 -3.92 2.63 -8.99
N ALA A 18 -3.95 2.84 -7.68
CA ALA A 18 -5.17 2.79 -6.85
C ALA A 18 -5.27 4.02 -5.92
N ARG A 19 -6.48 4.33 -5.44
CA ARG A 19 -6.73 5.44 -4.48
C ARG A 19 -6.75 5.00 -3.02
N GLY A 20 -6.88 3.69 -2.79
CA GLY A 20 -6.78 3.06 -1.48
C GLY A 20 -6.27 1.62 -1.60
N LEU A 21 -5.84 1.04 -0.48
CA LEU A 21 -5.26 -0.31 -0.40
C LEU A 21 -5.68 -0.98 0.90
N ALA A 22 -6.28 -2.17 0.78
CA ALA A 22 -6.67 -2.98 1.91
C ALA A 22 -5.54 -3.95 2.25
N ILE A 23 -5.21 -4.02 3.53
CA ILE A 23 -4.16 -4.87 4.08
C ILE A 23 -4.76 -5.76 5.14
N ALA A 24 -4.58 -7.07 4.97
CA ALA A 24 -5.04 -8.12 5.87
C ALA A 24 -3.82 -8.84 6.45
N GLY A 25 -3.37 -8.41 7.63
CA GLY A 25 -2.11 -8.89 8.21
C GLY A 25 -0.92 -8.54 7.32
N GLU A 26 -0.19 -9.56 6.85
CA GLU A 26 0.95 -9.44 5.95
C GLU A 26 0.60 -9.38 4.45
N TRP A 27 -0.68 -9.53 4.12
CA TRP A 27 -1.14 -9.62 2.71
C TRP A 27 -1.86 -8.36 2.25
N ILE A 28 -1.66 -8.03 0.96
CA ILE A 28 -2.50 -7.09 0.25
C ILE A 28 -3.81 -7.79 -0.12
N ALA A 29 -4.92 -7.32 0.44
CA ALA A 29 -6.25 -7.85 0.15
C ALA A 29 -6.86 -7.28 -1.14
N GLY A 30 -6.38 -6.10 -1.59
CA GLY A 30 -6.81 -5.49 -2.85
C GLY A 30 -6.66 -3.97 -2.85
N GLY A 31 -6.80 -3.36 -4.04
CA GLY A 31 -6.96 -1.92 -4.18
C GLY A 31 -8.40 -1.53 -3.81
N VAL A 32 -8.54 -0.52 -2.94
CA VAL A 32 -9.83 -0.09 -2.38
C VAL A 32 -10.39 1.05 -3.21
N GLY A 33 -11.60 0.86 -3.73
CA GLY A 33 -12.39 1.88 -4.44
C GLY A 33 -13.53 2.47 -3.59
N THR A 34 -14.30 3.40 -4.18
CA THR A 34 -15.41 4.14 -3.54
C THR A 34 -16.57 3.27 -3.03
N HIS A 35 -16.55 1.95 -3.24
CA HIS A 35 -17.63 1.03 -2.89
C HIS A 35 -17.28 0.00 -1.80
N GLU A 36 -16.07 0.01 -1.26
CA GLU A 36 -15.65 -0.90 -0.19
C GLU A 36 -15.88 -0.26 1.18
N THR A 37 -17.16 -0.10 1.54
CA THR A 37 -17.59 0.44 2.84
C THR A 37 -17.76 -0.65 3.91
N ALA A 38 -17.58 -1.92 3.57
CA ALA A 38 -18.03 -3.03 4.41
C ALA A 38 -16.94 -4.09 4.64
N LEU A 39 -15.95 -3.74 5.45
CA LEU A 39 -15.30 -4.72 6.32
C LEU A 39 -15.37 -4.15 7.73
N ALA A 40 -15.56 -5.00 8.74
CA ALA A 40 -15.66 -4.58 10.14
C ALA A 40 -14.41 -3.78 10.55
N SER A 41 -14.59 -2.45 10.67
CA SER A 41 -13.67 -1.46 11.24
C SER A 41 -12.17 -1.73 11.09
N PRO A 42 -11.62 -1.94 9.87
CA PRO A 42 -10.18 -1.96 9.71
C PRO A 42 -9.63 -0.58 10.07
N ASP A 43 -8.51 -0.53 10.80
CA ASP A 43 -7.79 0.73 11.04
C ASP A 43 -7.55 1.46 9.73
N ARG A 44 -7.87 2.76 9.70
CA ARG A 44 -7.71 3.59 8.51
C ARG A 44 -6.55 4.55 8.69
N VAL A 45 -5.76 4.68 7.62
CA VAL A 45 -4.65 5.63 7.55
C VAL A 45 -4.89 6.53 6.34
N ASP A 46 -5.23 7.79 6.61
CA ASP A 46 -5.23 8.84 5.60
C ASP A 46 -3.78 9.19 5.25
N VAL A 47 -3.35 8.86 4.03
CA VAL A 47 -1.99 9.19 3.58
C VAL A 47 -1.87 10.63 3.08
N GLY A 48 -2.97 11.40 3.07
CA GLY A 48 -3.00 12.84 2.82
C GLY A 48 -2.51 13.23 1.42
N GLY A 49 -3.00 12.54 0.40
CA GLY A 49 -2.63 12.75 -1.00
C GLY A 49 -1.24 12.23 -1.38
N ARG A 50 -0.49 11.63 -0.44
CA ARG A 50 0.88 11.15 -0.68
C ARG A 50 0.91 9.89 -1.52
N CYS A 51 2.09 9.61 -2.07
CA CYS A 51 2.36 8.42 -2.87
C CYS A 51 2.75 7.25 -1.96
N VAL A 52 2.15 6.08 -2.19
CA VAL A 52 2.55 4.80 -1.60
C VAL A 52 3.14 3.94 -2.70
N VAL A 53 4.30 3.34 -2.42
CA VAL A 53 5.04 2.45 -3.33
C VAL A 53 5.38 1.14 -2.60
N PRO A 54 5.67 0.04 -3.32
CA PRO A 54 6.27 -1.13 -2.70
C PRO A 54 7.58 -0.74 -2.01
N GLY A 55 7.88 -1.40 -0.89
CA GLY A 55 9.18 -1.26 -0.24
C GLY A 55 10.30 -1.54 -1.25
N PHE A 56 11.37 -0.75 -1.19
CA PHE A 56 12.50 -1.01 -2.06
C PHE A 56 13.19 -2.32 -1.66
N THR A 57 13.52 -3.12 -2.66
CA THR A 57 14.29 -4.34 -2.50
C THR A 57 15.70 -4.06 -2.99
N ASP A 58 16.67 -4.22 -2.11
CA ASP A 58 18.09 -4.24 -2.49
C ASP A 58 18.46 -5.70 -2.81
N SER A 59 18.88 -5.96 -4.05
CA SER A 59 19.22 -7.31 -4.49
C SER A 59 20.59 -7.78 -4.00
N HIS A 60 21.46 -6.85 -3.58
CA HIS A 60 22.78 -7.19 -3.09
C HIS A 60 23.40 -6.04 -2.30
N VAL A 61 23.48 -6.21 -0.98
CA VAL A 61 24.18 -5.29 -0.09
C VAL A 61 25.07 -6.05 0.89
N HIS A 62 26.23 -5.46 1.18
CA HIS A 62 27.02 -5.82 2.36
C HIS A 62 26.89 -4.64 3.33
N PHE A 63 26.23 -4.84 4.47
CA PHE A 63 26.09 -3.79 5.47
C PHE A 63 27.40 -3.64 6.28
N PRO A 64 28.17 -2.53 6.16
CA PRO A 64 29.13 -2.16 7.19
C PRO A 64 28.37 -1.74 8.46
N THR A 65 29.08 -1.56 9.58
CA THR A 65 28.51 -1.22 10.91
C THR A 65 27.67 0.07 10.98
N TRP A 66 27.52 0.79 9.88
CA TRP A 66 26.79 2.05 9.77
C TRP A 66 25.70 2.01 8.69
N ALA A 67 25.35 0.83 8.19
CA ALA A 67 24.18 0.65 7.35
C ALA A 67 23.05 -0.04 8.13
#